data_AF-A0A8T5SLE7-F1
#
_entry.id   AF-A0A8T5SLE7-F1
#
_cell.length_a   1.000
_cell.length_b   1.000
_cell.length_c   1.000
_cell.angle_alpha   90.00
_cell.angle_beta   90.00
_cell.angle_gamma   90.00
#
_symmetry.space_group_name_H-M   'P 1'
#
loop_
_entity.id
_entity.type
_entity.pdbx_description
1 polymer ?
#
loop_
_entity_poly.entity_id
_entity_poly.type
_entity_poly.pdbx_seq_one_letter_code
_entity_poly.pdbx_strand_id
1 'polypeptide(L)'
;MSKSQAGWRDSNWYVGFSRFWHEYRKHRLGILGIGILGLFVGMAIFAPFIATEDPTPTTTIAPKFLAPIWLSVFDQSGVVTDDYLPDLYLENAPIIGTNGTSDEFSGIHVPTSDLSNQSYVNLTWSHTAGTPLDFRDHHTELQSEDPLPDYNDWVYFETNFTWPFNSNPNAVNMSISYSTTLSGDFAPGGFPNNNLMFRLYVWIIDPSGNWMQVFEDRESTYSELTREIPISMTYQKLSSIFGGMIEVNGTQEDPTDLVRVRVGLAPTFRFESYGGDIPWANYTGGVTFTVTKLKLFASGDYFGLMGTTNQGADAFAQLIYGSRISLIIGVLATGIATFVGVVVGLVAGYFGGKTDEVLMRIVDFLLVIPGLPLMMVLAVFLGASTENIIIVIAILGWTGTSRLIRSQVLAEKNKAYVESARAIGASDTYIMFKHILPNVTPILFANITLGVVGAILSEAGLSFLGLTDPEEPSWGRMLADASGGGAFIRGAWWVVLFPGLMITLLSLSFTFVGHTLDQVLNPRLRER
;
A
#
# COMPACT_ATOMS: atom_id res chain seq x y z
N MET A 1 67.86 9.67 27.61
CA MET A 1 66.74 8.83 27.15
C MET A 1 65.54 9.72 26.89
N SER A 2 65.41 10.22 25.66
CA SER A 2 64.23 10.95 25.20
C SER A 2 63.19 9.92 24.76
N LYS A 3 62.00 9.93 25.38
CA LYS A 3 60.84 9.19 24.88
C LYS A 3 60.47 9.79 23.53
N SER A 4 60.94 9.15 22.47
CA SER A 4 60.38 9.30 21.13
C SER A 4 58.87 9.12 21.24
N GLN A 5 58.13 10.22 21.06
CA GLN A 5 56.69 10.17 20.83
C GLN A 5 56.51 9.50 19.47
N ALA A 6 56.39 8.17 19.48
CA ALA A 6 55.82 7.44 18.37
C ALA A 6 54.38 7.95 18.18
N GLY A 7 54.20 8.87 17.24
CA GLY A 7 52.87 9.33 16.83
C GLY A 7 52.07 8.14 16.30
N TRP A 8 50.74 8.18 16.40
CA TRP A 8 49.85 7.09 15.94
C TRP A 8 50.07 6.69 14.46
N ARG A 9 50.82 7.52 13.72
CA ARG A 9 51.23 7.42 12.31
C ARG A 9 51.81 6.06 11.91
N ASP A 10 52.39 5.29 12.84
CA ASP A 10 53.04 4.01 12.57
C ASP A 10 52.23 2.76 12.97
N SER A 11 51.03 2.92 13.56
CA SER A 11 50.22 1.77 13.98
C SER A 11 48.97 1.61 13.12
N ASN A 12 48.96 0.54 12.30
CA ASN A 12 47.80 -0.18 11.77
C ASN A 12 46.45 0.45 12.13
N TRP A 13 45.82 1.17 11.19
CA TRP A 13 44.57 1.90 11.38
C TRP A 13 43.37 1.01 11.79
N TYR A 14 43.51 -0.31 11.72
CA TYR A 14 42.56 -1.31 12.25
C TYR A 14 42.57 -1.43 13.79
N VAL A 15 43.55 -0.86 14.51
CA VAL A 15 43.82 -1.18 15.94
C VAL A 15 43.16 -0.22 16.94
N GLY A 16 42.01 0.36 16.59
CA GLY A 16 41.18 0.97 17.63
C GLY A 16 39.94 1.65 17.11
N PHE A 17 38.87 0.88 16.91
CA PHE A 17 37.53 1.41 16.66
C PHE A 17 37.17 2.56 17.63
N SER A 18 37.56 2.44 18.89
CA SER A 18 37.38 3.50 19.91
C SER A 18 38.05 4.84 19.53
N ARG A 19 39.26 4.82 18.98
CA ARG A 19 39.99 6.03 18.55
C ARG A 19 39.40 6.62 17.28
N PHE A 20 39.08 5.77 16.30
CA PHE A 20 38.37 6.18 15.09
C PHE A 20 37.04 6.86 15.45
N TRP A 21 36.23 6.22 16.29
CA TRP A 21 34.95 6.76 16.75
C TRP A 21 35.10 8.08 17.50
N HIS A 22 36.13 8.19 18.35
CA HIS A 22 36.44 9.43 19.07
C HIS A 22 36.77 10.58 18.12
N GLU A 23 37.41 10.32 16.99
CA GLU A 23 37.69 11.34 15.99
C GLU A 23 36.46 11.64 15.13
N TYR A 24 35.77 10.60 14.66
CA TYR A 24 34.56 10.71 13.86
C TYR A 24 33.49 11.57 14.54
N ARG A 25 33.25 11.35 15.84
CA ARG A 25 32.25 12.11 16.61
C ARG A 25 32.59 13.60 16.79
N LYS A 26 33.77 14.07 16.39
CA LYS A 26 34.08 15.51 16.37
C LYS A 26 33.41 16.21 15.18
N HIS A 27 33.05 15.47 14.14
CA HIS A 27 32.43 15.99 12.93
C HIS A 27 30.91 15.97 13.05
N ARG A 28 30.30 17.17 13.16
CA ARG A 28 28.84 17.32 13.33
C ARG A 28 28.04 16.72 12.16
N LEU A 29 28.50 16.91 10.93
CA LEU A 29 27.85 16.39 9.73
C LEU A 29 27.81 14.86 9.74
N GLY A 30 28.92 14.20 10.09
CA GLY A 30 28.98 12.74 10.19
C GLY A 30 28.04 12.17 11.24
N ILE A 31 27.99 12.78 12.44
CA ILE A 31 27.03 12.36 13.48
C ILE A 31 25.59 12.51 12.99
N LEU A 32 25.26 13.63 12.36
CA LEU A 32 23.93 13.88 11.82
C LEU A 32 23.58 12.85 10.75
N GLY A 33 24.52 12.51 9.85
CA GLY A 33 24.36 11.45 8.86
C GLY A 33 24.08 10.08 9.50
N ILE A 34 24.86 9.69 10.51
CA ILE A 34 24.62 8.44 11.26
C ILE A 34 23.25 8.45 11.97
N GLY A 35 22.85 9.58 12.55
CA GLY A 35 21.54 9.72 13.20
C GLY A 35 20.38 9.51 12.23
N ILE A 36 20.44 10.14 11.05
CA ILE A 36 19.42 9.97 10.00
C ILE A 36 19.41 8.53 9.47
N LEU A 37 20.57 7.93 9.23
CA LEU A 37 20.65 6.52 8.83
C LEU A 37 20.05 5.59 9.88
N GLY A 38 20.34 5.84 11.17
CA GLY A 38 19.77 5.08 12.27
C GLY A 38 18.25 5.18 12.32
N LEU A 39 17.70 6.36 12.01
CA LEU A 39 16.25 6.56 11.89
C LEU A 39 15.66 5.74 10.73
N PHE A 40 16.27 5.77 9.53
CA PHE A 40 15.78 4.98 8.39
C PHE A 40 15.89 3.47 8.61
N VAL A 41 16.98 3.00 9.23
CA VAL A 41 17.12 1.59 9.60
C VAL A 41 16.08 1.21 10.65
N GLY A 42 15.82 2.08 11.64
CA GLY A 42 14.75 1.89 12.61
C GLY A 42 13.37 1.83 11.94
N MET A 43 13.07 2.77 11.05
CA MET A 43 11.84 2.81 10.25
C MET A 43 11.66 1.52 9.44
N ALA A 44 12.72 1.02 8.80
CA ALA A 44 12.68 -0.24 8.07
C ALA A 44 12.42 -1.43 8.99
N ILE A 45 13.11 -1.55 10.12
CA ILE A 45 12.95 -2.68 11.06
C ILE A 45 11.56 -2.67 11.68
N PHE A 46 11.12 -1.51 12.19
CA PHE A 46 9.86 -1.35 12.90
C PHE A 46 8.66 -1.06 12.00
N ALA A 47 8.82 -1.10 10.67
CA ALA A 47 7.73 -0.89 9.72
C ALA A 47 6.42 -1.63 10.05
N PRO A 48 6.40 -2.93 10.45
CA PRO A 48 5.17 -3.66 10.72
C PRO A 48 4.46 -3.21 12.00
N PHE A 49 5.16 -2.47 12.86
CA PHE A 49 4.60 -1.87 14.07
C PHE A 49 4.20 -0.42 13.85
N ILE A 50 4.83 0.27 12.89
CA ILE A 50 4.57 1.68 12.58
C ILE A 50 3.41 1.81 11.60
N ALA A 51 3.37 0.97 10.56
CA ALA A 51 2.32 0.93 9.56
C ALA A 51 1.43 -0.29 9.79
N THR A 52 0.18 -0.03 10.18
CA THR A 52 -0.83 -1.06 10.48
C THR A 52 -1.53 -1.59 9.24
N GLU A 53 -1.57 -0.79 8.17
CA GLU A 53 -2.21 -1.14 6.90
C GLU A 53 -1.30 -1.97 5.97
N ASP A 54 -1.93 -2.70 5.05
CA ASP A 54 -1.25 -3.42 3.97
C ASP A 54 -0.51 -2.43 3.05
N PRO A 55 0.82 -2.55 2.90
CA PRO A 55 1.62 -1.62 2.11
C PRO A 55 1.61 -1.92 0.61
N THR A 56 0.89 -2.96 0.15
CA THR A 56 0.85 -3.36 -1.26
C THR A 56 0.24 -2.26 -2.14
N PRO A 57 0.89 -1.82 -3.24
CA PRO A 57 0.39 -0.72 -4.07
C PRO A 57 -0.98 -0.94 -4.73
N THR A 58 -1.41 -2.19 -4.87
CA THR A 58 -2.67 -2.58 -5.51
C THR A 58 -3.84 -2.68 -4.53
N THR A 59 -3.59 -2.70 -3.22
CA THR A 59 -4.63 -2.83 -2.21
C THR A 59 -5.43 -1.53 -2.10
N THR A 60 -6.74 -1.59 -2.36
CA THR A 60 -7.63 -0.44 -2.21
C THR A 60 -8.31 -0.48 -0.86
N ILE A 61 -8.01 0.50 0.00
CA ILE A 61 -8.61 0.66 1.33
C ILE A 61 -9.56 1.87 1.42
N ALA A 62 -9.34 2.88 0.59
CA ALA A 62 -10.15 4.09 0.53
C ALA A 62 -10.12 4.71 -0.88
N PRO A 63 -10.94 5.74 -1.20
CA PRO A 63 -10.87 6.41 -2.49
C PRO A 63 -9.48 6.94 -2.84
N LYS A 64 -9.28 7.19 -4.13
CA LYS A 64 -7.99 7.59 -4.69
C LYS A 64 -7.67 9.04 -4.29
N PHE A 65 -6.43 9.29 -3.87
CA PHE A 65 -5.91 10.62 -3.57
C PHE A 65 -6.68 11.40 -2.48
N LEU A 66 -7.15 10.71 -1.44
CA LEU A 66 -7.62 11.37 -0.24
C LEU A 66 -6.45 12.09 0.44
N ALA A 67 -6.77 13.24 1.02
CA ALA A 67 -5.81 14.09 1.69
C ALA A 67 -5.40 13.52 3.06
N PRO A 68 -4.18 13.78 3.54
CA PRO A 68 -3.79 13.46 4.90
C PRO A 68 -4.73 14.06 5.96
N ILE A 69 -5.04 13.32 7.02
CA ILE A 69 -5.95 13.75 8.10
C ILE A 69 -5.57 15.09 8.73
N TRP A 70 -4.29 15.40 8.84
CA TRP A 70 -3.84 16.66 9.44
C TRP A 70 -4.17 17.90 8.58
N LEU A 71 -4.56 17.73 7.31
CA LEU A 71 -5.06 18.82 6.47
C LEU A 71 -6.50 19.22 6.83
N SER A 72 -7.27 18.37 7.52
CA SER A 72 -8.63 18.71 7.97
C SER A 72 -8.65 19.89 8.95
N VAL A 73 -7.54 20.16 9.63
CA VAL A 73 -7.40 21.34 10.50
C VAL A 73 -7.60 22.65 9.73
N PHE A 74 -7.32 22.66 8.42
CA PHE A 74 -7.47 23.82 7.54
C PHE A 74 -8.81 23.83 6.80
N ASP A 75 -9.64 22.79 6.94
CA ASP A 75 -10.94 22.65 6.31
C ASP A 75 -11.98 22.17 7.33
N GLN A 76 -12.70 23.13 7.91
CA GLN A 76 -13.72 22.84 8.93
C GLN A 76 -14.95 22.10 8.40
N SER A 77 -15.15 22.06 7.07
CA SER A 77 -16.22 21.32 6.40
C SER A 77 -15.79 19.93 5.92
N GLY A 78 -14.51 19.65 6.04
CA GLY A 78 -13.85 18.48 5.49
C GLY A 78 -14.15 17.18 6.25
N VAL A 79 -14.47 16.11 5.53
CA VAL A 79 -14.84 14.84 6.14
C VAL A 79 -13.64 13.91 6.30
N VAL A 80 -13.43 13.37 7.49
CA VAL A 80 -12.43 12.31 7.71
C VAL A 80 -13.04 10.95 7.38
N THR A 81 -12.38 10.22 6.49
CA THR A 81 -12.69 8.82 6.18
C THR A 81 -12.33 7.97 7.39
N ASP A 82 -13.24 7.08 7.76
CA ASP A 82 -13.13 6.08 8.84
C ASP A 82 -13.73 6.46 10.22
N ASP A 83 -14.51 7.55 10.30
CA ASP A 83 -15.33 7.79 11.49
C ASP A 83 -16.64 6.96 11.45
N TYR A 84 -16.54 5.76 12.05
CA TYR A 84 -17.54 5.04 12.84
C TYR A 84 -18.88 4.62 12.22
N LEU A 85 -19.22 3.33 12.34
CA LEU A 85 -20.60 2.91 12.57
C LEU A 85 -20.70 1.96 13.77
N PRO A 86 -21.59 2.28 14.74
CA PRO A 86 -21.59 1.65 16.06
C PRO A 86 -22.15 0.22 16.10
N ASP A 87 -22.66 -0.33 14.98
CA ASP A 87 -23.36 -1.62 15.00
C ASP A 87 -23.14 -2.48 13.75
N LEU A 88 -21.92 -2.98 13.61
CA LEU A 88 -21.49 -3.81 12.48
C LEU A 88 -22.20 -5.17 12.41
N TYR A 89 -22.56 -5.71 13.57
CA TYR A 89 -23.07 -7.08 13.74
C TYR A 89 -24.52 -7.13 14.20
N LEU A 90 -25.26 -6.02 14.09
CA LEU A 90 -26.67 -5.94 14.53
C LEU A 90 -26.81 -6.34 16.01
N GLU A 91 -25.92 -5.88 16.88
CA GLU A 91 -25.96 -6.07 18.32
C GLU A 91 -27.16 -5.35 18.95
N ASN A 92 -27.54 -4.18 18.42
CA ASN A 92 -28.77 -3.52 18.81
C ASN A 92 -29.95 -4.15 18.07
N ALA A 93 -31.06 -4.34 18.77
CA ALA A 93 -32.27 -4.88 18.16
C ALA A 93 -32.80 -3.92 17.07
N PRO A 94 -32.82 -4.33 15.80
CA PRO A 94 -33.39 -3.52 14.73
C PRO A 94 -34.92 -3.54 14.79
N ILE A 95 -35.53 -2.54 14.17
CA ILE A 95 -36.99 -2.46 14.08
C ILE A 95 -37.44 -3.36 12.94
N ILE A 96 -38.10 -4.46 13.26
CA ILE A 96 -38.65 -5.39 12.26
C ILE A 96 -40.10 -4.99 11.96
N GLY A 97 -40.42 -4.90 10.67
CA GLY A 97 -41.75 -4.57 10.19
C GLY A 97 -42.15 -5.42 9.00
N THR A 98 -43.46 -5.51 8.79
CA THR A 98 -44.06 -6.08 7.58
C THR A 98 -44.92 -4.99 6.95
N ASN A 99 -44.73 -4.75 5.66
CA ASN A 99 -45.68 -3.96 4.89
C ASN A 99 -46.80 -4.88 4.42
N GLY A 100 -48.03 -4.39 4.46
CA GLY A 100 -49.20 -5.13 3.97
C GLY A 100 -49.88 -6.01 5.02
N THR A 101 -50.65 -7.01 4.57
CA THR A 101 -51.58 -7.75 5.46
C THR A 101 -51.44 -9.27 5.45
N SER A 102 -50.52 -9.84 4.66
CA SER A 102 -50.33 -11.29 4.69
C SER A 102 -49.55 -11.77 5.91
N ASP A 103 -49.94 -12.96 6.38
CA ASP A 103 -49.25 -13.72 7.44
C ASP A 103 -48.06 -14.54 6.88
N GLU A 104 -47.75 -14.41 5.59
CA GLU A 104 -46.66 -15.12 4.91
C GLU A 104 -45.27 -14.58 5.28
N PHE A 105 -45.21 -13.41 5.91
CA PHE A 105 -43.97 -12.69 6.21
C PHE A 105 -43.68 -12.67 7.71
N SER A 106 -42.43 -12.95 8.08
CA SER A 106 -41.98 -12.85 9.47
C SER A 106 -40.51 -12.44 9.54
N GLY A 107 -40.15 -11.70 10.57
CA GLY A 107 -38.76 -11.33 10.84
C GLY A 107 -38.42 -11.52 12.32
N ILE A 108 -37.21 -12.01 12.59
CA ILE A 108 -36.72 -12.23 13.95
C ILE A 108 -35.28 -11.74 14.05
N HIS A 109 -34.99 -10.96 15.09
CA HIS A 109 -33.64 -10.62 15.50
C HIS A 109 -33.16 -11.60 16.57
N VAL A 110 -31.99 -12.18 16.37
CA VAL A 110 -31.37 -13.11 17.32
C VAL A 110 -30.10 -12.45 17.85
N PRO A 111 -30.13 -11.93 19.10
CA PRO A 111 -28.97 -11.31 19.70
C PRO A 111 -27.88 -12.35 20.01
N THR A 112 -26.63 -11.87 20.13
CA THR A 112 -25.50 -12.71 20.53
C THR A 112 -25.79 -13.42 21.86
N SER A 113 -25.67 -14.75 21.87
CA SER A 113 -25.75 -15.58 23.08
C SER A 113 -24.51 -16.47 23.16
N ASP A 114 -24.13 -16.98 24.33
CA ASP A 114 -22.89 -17.77 24.53
C ASP A 114 -22.75 -19.02 23.61
N LEU A 115 -23.80 -19.38 22.85
CA LEU A 115 -23.83 -20.52 21.92
C LEU A 115 -23.77 -20.10 20.42
N SER A 116 -23.93 -18.81 20.09
CA SER A 116 -23.78 -18.25 18.74
C SER A 116 -22.68 -17.20 18.71
N ASN A 117 -21.72 -17.32 17.78
CA ASN A 117 -20.57 -16.39 17.75
C ASN A 117 -20.94 -14.95 17.32
N GLN A 118 -22.12 -14.71 16.74
CA GLN A 118 -22.56 -13.40 16.20
C GLN A 118 -24.08 -13.24 16.26
N SER A 119 -24.56 -11.98 16.36
CA SER A 119 -25.97 -11.60 16.22
C SER A 119 -26.39 -11.57 14.74
N TYR A 120 -27.68 -11.81 14.46
CA TYR A 120 -28.21 -11.81 13.09
C TYR A 120 -29.71 -11.50 13.03
N VAL A 121 -30.18 -11.14 11.84
CA VAL A 121 -31.61 -10.96 11.54
C VAL A 121 -32.04 -11.97 10.50
N ASN A 122 -33.10 -12.71 10.81
CA ASN A 122 -33.79 -13.58 9.85
C ASN A 122 -35.01 -12.86 9.30
N LEU A 123 -35.05 -12.68 7.99
CA LEU A 123 -36.24 -12.28 7.24
C LEU A 123 -36.77 -13.50 6.51
N THR A 124 -37.99 -13.93 6.82
CA THR A 124 -38.60 -15.13 6.28
C THR A 124 -39.87 -14.78 5.54
N TRP A 125 -39.99 -15.35 4.35
CA TRP A 125 -41.27 -15.44 3.64
C TRP A 125 -41.62 -16.91 3.46
N SER A 126 -42.85 -17.27 3.79
CA SER A 126 -43.38 -18.64 3.70
C SER A 126 -44.67 -18.63 2.91
N HIS A 127 -44.73 -19.43 1.86
CA HIS A 127 -45.83 -19.49 0.93
C HIS A 127 -46.44 -20.88 0.89
N THR A 128 -47.77 -20.94 0.80
CA THR A 128 -48.52 -22.17 0.62
C THR A 128 -49.18 -22.16 -0.75
N ALA A 129 -49.00 -23.25 -1.50
CA ALA A 129 -49.53 -23.36 -2.85
C ALA A 129 -51.03 -23.01 -2.91
N GLY A 130 -51.38 -22.08 -3.80
CA GLY A 130 -52.75 -21.62 -4.02
C GLY A 130 -53.20 -20.48 -3.12
N THR A 131 -52.34 -19.89 -2.28
CA THR A 131 -52.66 -18.65 -1.58
C THR A 131 -52.72 -17.46 -2.57
N PRO A 132 -53.67 -16.52 -2.39
CA PRO A 132 -53.77 -15.34 -3.25
C PRO A 132 -52.48 -14.51 -3.22
N LEU A 133 -52.02 -14.11 -4.40
CA LEU A 133 -50.89 -13.20 -4.56
C LEU A 133 -51.35 -11.74 -4.56
N ASP A 134 -50.54 -10.85 -4.00
CA ASP A 134 -50.75 -9.40 -4.00
C ASP A 134 -49.61 -8.66 -4.72
N PHE A 135 -49.43 -8.97 -6.01
CA PHE A 135 -48.49 -8.27 -6.88
C PHE A 135 -49.05 -6.90 -7.34
N ARG A 136 -48.16 -5.93 -7.52
CA ARG A 136 -48.52 -4.59 -8.02
C ARG A 136 -48.88 -4.64 -9.51
N ASP A 137 -49.79 -3.77 -9.97
CA ASP A 137 -50.18 -3.73 -11.39
C ASP A 137 -49.04 -3.18 -12.26
N HIS A 138 -48.64 -3.93 -13.29
CA HIS A 138 -47.50 -3.62 -14.16
C HIS A 138 -47.85 -2.60 -15.27
N HIS A 139 -49.08 -2.06 -15.31
CA HIS A 139 -49.57 -1.20 -16.39
C HIS A 139 -49.15 0.28 -16.34
N THR A 140 -48.50 0.77 -15.30
CA THR A 140 -47.89 2.11 -15.28
C THR A 140 -46.40 2.02 -15.58
N GLU A 141 -46.09 2.16 -16.87
CA GLU A 141 -44.84 2.63 -17.50
C GLU A 141 -43.49 2.11 -16.99
N LEU A 142 -42.59 1.88 -17.95
CA LEU A 142 -41.15 1.76 -17.79
C LEU A 142 -40.52 3.01 -17.15
N GLN A 143 -40.88 3.35 -15.92
CA GLN A 143 -40.10 4.25 -15.08
C GLN A 143 -39.05 3.39 -14.39
N SER A 144 -37.81 3.56 -14.83
CA SER A 144 -36.61 2.87 -14.35
C SER A 144 -36.25 3.17 -12.88
N GLU A 145 -37.19 3.70 -12.09
CA GLU A 145 -36.96 4.26 -10.76
C GLU A 145 -38.15 4.06 -9.79
N ASP A 146 -39.00 3.04 -9.96
CA ASP A 146 -39.94 2.69 -8.87
C ASP A 146 -39.14 2.10 -7.69
N PRO A 147 -39.11 2.75 -6.51
CA PRO A 147 -38.31 2.30 -5.38
C PRO A 147 -38.99 1.17 -4.61
N LEU A 148 -40.20 0.75 -4.96
CA LEU A 148 -40.95 -0.26 -4.20
C LEU A 148 -40.79 -1.66 -4.82
N PRO A 149 -40.88 -2.73 -4.01
CA PRO A 149 -40.88 -4.10 -4.52
C PRO A 149 -42.05 -4.38 -5.47
N ASP A 150 -41.94 -5.48 -6.20
CA ASP A 150 -42.99 -5.99 -7.10
C ASP A 150 -44.27 -6.41 -6.34
N TYR A 151 -44.12 -6.86 -5.09
CA TYR A 151 -45.20 -7.35 -4.22
C TYR A 151 -45.63 -6.26 -3.22
N ASN A 152 -46.93 -6.11 -2.98
CA ASN A 152 -47.47 -5.13 -2.02
C ASN A 152 -47.11 -5.47 -0.57
N ASP A 153 -47.08 -6.77 -0.24
CA ASP A 153 -46.61 -7.24 1.06
C ASP A 153 -45.10 -7.54 1.07
N TRP A 154 -44.39 -7.19 2.14
CA TRP A 154 -42.97 -7.56 2.26
C TRP A 154 -42.49 -7.40 3.69
N VAL A 155 -41.41 -8.11 4.04
CA VAL A 155 -40.78 -8.00 5.37
C VAL A 155 -39.51 -7.19 5.28
N TYR A 156 -39.22 -6.44 6.35
CA TYR A 156 -37.98 -5.70 6.47
C TYR A 156 -37.52 -5.55 7.90
N PHE A 157 -36.25 -5.18 8.05
CA PHE A 157 -35.75 -4.57 9.27
C PHE A 157 -35.15 -3.20 8.98
N GLU A 158 -35.25 -2.31 9.95
CA GLU A 158 -34.64 -0.99 9.96
C GLU A 158 -33.61 -0.91 11.07
N THR A 159 -32.46 -0.34 10.76
CA THR A 159 -31.48 0.06 11.75
C THR A 159 -31.12 1.53 11.57
N ASN A 160 -30.85 2.19 12.70
CA ASN A 160 -30.46 3.59 12.73
C ASN A 160 -28.94 3.67 12.76
N PHE A 161 -28.38 4.43 11.83
CA PHE A 161 -26.98 4.81 11.81
C PHE A 161 -26.86 6.28 12.14
N THR A 162 -26.03 6.60 13.13
CA THR A 162 -25.63 7.99 13.35
C THR A 162 -24.78 8.42 12.16
N TRP A 163 -25.16 9.53 11.54
CA TRP A 163 -24.47 10.13 10.42
C TRP A 163 -23.54 11.22 10.95
N PRO A 164 -22.22 10.99 11.04
CA PRO A 164 -21.32 11.93 11.70
C PRO A 164 -20.90 13.12 10.82
N PHE A 165 -21.43 13.23 9.60
CA PHE A 165 -20.93 14.17 8.60
C PHE A 165 -21.85 15.37 8.40
N ASN A 166 -21.28 16.56 8.67
CA ASN A 166 -21.92 17.87 8.40
C ASN A 166 -21.85 18.28 6.92
N SER A 167 -21.31 17.42 6.05
CA SER A 167 -21.25 17.64 4.60
C SER A 167 -21.39 16.32 3.87
N ASN A 168 -21.82 16.36 2.61
CA ASN A 168 -22.02 15.15 1.82
C ASN A 168 -20.67 14.49 1.49
N PRO A 169 -20.39 13.26 1.96
CA PRO A 169 -19.18 12.54 1.61
C PRO A 169 -19.14 12.25 0.11
N ASN A 170 -17.93 12.16 -0.44
CA ASN A 170 -17.72 11.95 -1.87
C ASN A 170 -18.26 10.61 -2.37
N ALA A 171 -18.15 9.58 -1.53
CA ALA A 171 -18.66 8.26 -1.81
C ALA A 171 -19.01 7.55 -0.51
N VAL A 172 -20.00 6.67 -0.56
CA VAL A 172 -20.37 5.84 0.58
C VAL A 172 -20.56 4.43 0.05
N ASN A 173 -19.77 3.51 0.58
CA ASN A 173 -19.87 2.10 0.27
C ASN A 173 -20.58 1.42 1.43
N MET A 174 -21.67 0.73 1.15
CA MET A 174 -22.29 -0.19 2.09
C MET A 174 -21.88 -1.61 1.73
N SER A 175 -21.85 -2.52 2.69
CA SER A 175 -21.69 -3.94 2.43
C SER A 175 -22.63 -4.73 3.33
N ILE A 176 -23.33 -5.69 2.75
CA ILE A 176 -24.26 -6.56 3.49
C ILE A 176 -23.76 -7.98 3.39
N SER A 177 -23.59 -8.63 4.54
CA SER A 177 -23.32 -10.06 4.61
C SER A 177 -24.61 -10.80 4.89
N TYR A 178 -25.02 -11.67 3.96
CA TYR A 178 -26.19 -12.51 4.13
C TYR A 178 -25.97 -13.93 3.62
N SER A 179 -26.76 -14.85 4.15
CA SER A 179 -26.97 -16.19 3.59
C SER A 179 -28.46 -16.41 3.36
N THR A 180 -28.76 -17.35 2.49
CA THR A 180 -30.14 -17.70 2.13
C THR A 180 -30.36 -19.17 2.40
N THR A 181 -31.39 -19.48 3.18
CA THR A 181 -31.87 -20.85 3.41
C THR A 181 -33.23 -21.01 2.73
N LEU A 182 -33.40 -22.11 2.00
CA LEU A 182 -34.63 -22.44 1.29
C LEU A 182 -35.28 -23.66 1.94
N SER A 183 -36.61 -23.70 1.96
CA SER A 183 -37.38 -24.77 2.58
C SER A 183 -38.55 -25.21 1.70
N GLY A 184 -39.06 -26.42 1.93
CA GLY A 184 -40.13 -27.02 1.14
C GLY A 184 -39.70 -27.29 -0.30
N ASP A 185 -40.60 -27.04 -1.24
CA ASP A 185 -40.39 -27.25 -2.69
C ASP A 185 -39.37 -26.27 -3.29
N PHE A 186 -38.99 -25.23 -2.55
CA PHE A 186 -37.94 -24.28 -2.94
C PHE A 186 -36.55 -24.76 -2.54
N ALA A 187 -36.40 -25.85 -1.78
CA ALA A 187 -35.09 -26.37 -1.39
C ALA A 187 -34.25 -26.81 -2.62
N PRO A 188 -32.91 -26.88 -2.49
CA PRO A 188 -32.04 -27.32 -3.58
C PRO A 188 -32.46 -28.68 -4.14
N GLY A 189 -32.72 -28.75 -5.45
CA GLY A 189 -33.22 -29.95 -6.13
C GLY A 189 -34.74 -30.01 -6.33
N GLY A 190 -35.48 -29.00 -5.83
CA GLY A 190 -36.89 -28.76 -6.13
C GLY A 190 -37.11 -27.98 -7.43
N PHE A 191 -37.81 -26.85 -7.36
CA PHE A 191 -38.17 -26.05 -8.55
C PHE A 191 -36.95 -25.46 -9.30
N PRO A 192 -36.81 -25.71 -10.62
CA PRO A 192 -35.70 -25.19 -11.41
C PRO A 192 -35.79 -23.66 -11.57
N ASN A 193 -34.73 -22.93 -11.18
CA ASN A 193 -34.62 -21.47 -11.20
C ASN A 193 -35.37 -20.71 -10.09
N ASN A 194 -35.60 -21.36 -8.94
CA ASN A 194 -36.04 -20.70 -7.70
C ASN A 194 -35.20 -19.46 -7.33
N ASN A 195 -33.91 -19.43 -7.69
CA ASN A 195 -32.95 -18.35 -7.43
C ASN A 195 -33.29 -16.96 -8.01
N LEU A 196 -34.36 -16.84 -8.79
CA LEU A 196 -34.79 -15.59 -9.42
C LEU A 196 -36.17 -15.14 -8.94
N MET A 197 -36.76 -15.83 -7.97
CA MET A 197 -38.13 -15.60 -7.49
C MET A 197 -38.21 -14.58 -6.37
N PHE A 198 -37.13 -14.38 -5.61
CA PHE A 198 -37.07 -13.50 -4.44
C PHE A 198 -35.88 -12.57 -4.55
N ARG A 199 -36.04 -11.33 -4.07
CA ARG A 199 -34.98 -10.32 -4.07
C ARG A 199 -34.77 -9.73 -2.70
N LEU A 200 -33.50 -9.46 -2.42
CA LEU A 200 -33.10 -8.58 -1.34
C LEU A 200 -33.11 -7.14 -1.85
N TYR A 201 -33.73 -6.26 -1.10
CA TYR A 201 -33.78 -4.84 -1.38
C TYR A 201 -33.17 -4.06 -0.23
N VAL A 202 -32.51 -2.96 -0.56
CA VAL A 202 -31.93 -2.07 0.43
C VAL A 202 -32.35 -0.65 0.12
N TRP A 203 -32.87 0.02 1.14
CA TRP A 203 -33.27 1.40 1.09
C TRP A 203 -32.52 2.22 2.12
N ILE A 204 -32.31 3.47 1.78
CA ILE A 204 -31.91 4.50 2.71
C ILE A 204 -33.08 5.45 2.90
N ILE A 205 -33.38 5.71 4.15
CA ILE A 205 -34.46 6.57 4.62
C ILE A 205 -33.81 7.80 5.20
N ASP A 206 -34.15 8.95 4.63
CA ASP A 206 -33.68 10.23 5.11
C ASP A 206 -34.37 10.60 6.45
N PRO A 207 -33.85 11.60 7.18
CA PRO A 207 -34.46 12.16 8.39
C PRO A 207 -35.90 12.67 8.19
N SER A 208 -36.25 13.09 6.98
CA SER A 208 -37.58 13.61 6.61
C SER A 208 -38.59 12.48 6.35
N GLY A 209 -38.15 11.23 6.31
CA GLY A 209 -38.97 10.06 6.01
C GLY A 209 -39.12 9.72 4.53
N ASN A 210 -38.37 10.34 3.62
CA ASN A 210 -38.30 9.92 2.22
C ASN A 210 -37.35 8.74 2.06
N TRP A 211 -37.73 7.78 1.20
CA TRP A 211 -37.00 6.52 1.05
C TRP A 211 -36.45 6.42 -0.37
N MET A 212 -35.19 5.99 -0.49
CA MET A 212 -34.53 5.75 -1.77
C MET A 212 -33.99 4.33 -1.82
N GLN A 213 -34.31 3.61 -2.90
CA GLN A 213 -33.72 2.29 -3.13
C GLN A 213 -32.28 2.45 -3.60
N VAL A 214 -31.34 1.88 -2.85
CA VAL A 214 -29.91 1.95 -3.16
C VAL A 214 -29.39 0.68 -3.80
N PHE A 215 -30.05 -0.46 -3.53
CA PHE A 215 -29.68 -1.76 -4.05
C PHE A 215 -30.88 -2.69 -4.24
N GLU A 216 -30.78 -3.54 -5.25
CA GLU A 216 -31.67 -4.65 -5.53
C GLU A 216 -30.81 -5.83 -6.00
N ASP A 217 -30.98 -6.99 -5.36
CA ASP A 217 -30.27 -8.20 -5.76
C ASP A 217 -30.80 -8.71 -7.11
N ARG A 218 -29.90 -8.91 -8.07
CA ARG A 218 -30.20 -9.41 -9.43
C ARG A 218 -29.39 -10.65 -9.78
N GLU A 219 -28.52 -11.14 -8.89
CA GLU A 219 -27.66 -12.28 -9.17
C GLU A 219 -28.36 -13.62 -8.90
N SER A 220 -28.02 -14.64 -9.69
CA SER A 220 -28.85 -15.83 -9.91
C SER A 220 -28.58 -17.02 -8.97
N THR A 221 -28.03 -16.81 -7.76
CA THR A 221 -27.67 -17.95 -6.89
C THR A 221 -27.87 -17.71 -5.39
N TYR A 222 -28.90 -18.34 -4.80
CA TYR A 222 -29.04 -18.46 -3.34
C TYR A 222 -27.99 -19.41 -2.77
N SER A 223 -27.52 -19.11 -1.55
CA SER A 223 -26.42 -19.83 -0.92
C SER A 223 -26.54 -19.85 0.59
N GLU A 224 -26.37 -21.03 1.16
CA GLU A 224 -26.26 -21.20 2.62
C GLU A 224 -24.94 -20.67 3.17
N LEU A 225 -23.89 -20.55 2.33
CA LEU A 225 -22.67 -19.86 2.69
C LEU A 225 -22.91 -18.35 2.69
N THR A 226 -22.50 -17.68 3.76
CA THR A 226 -22.55 -16.22 3.88
C THR A 226 -21.75 -15.55 2.76
N ARG A 227 -22.40 -14.64 2.05
CA ARG A 227 -21.79 -13.80 1.01
C ARG A 227 -21.85 -12.35 1.44
N GLU A 228 -20.81 -11.59 1.10
CA GLU A 228 -20.76 -10.15 1.31
C GLU A 228 -20.97 -9.45 -0.04
N ILE A 229 -22.01 -8.61 -0.11
CA ILE A 229 -22.31 -7.81 -1.31
C ILE A 229 -21.97 -6.35 -1.04
N PRO A 230 -21.06 -5.75 -1.84
CA PRO A 230 -20.79 -4.32 -1.80
C PRO A 230 -21.87 -3.54 -2.57
N ILE A 231 -22.31 -2.43 -1.97
CA ILE A 231 -23.30 -1.49 -2.49
C ILE A 231 -22.62 -0.12 -2.54
N SER A 232 -22.19 0.30 -3.73
CA SER A 232 -21.58 1.62 -3.91
C SER A 232 -22.63 2.69 -4.18
N MET A 233 -22.63 3.74 -3.36
CA MET A 233 -23.45 4.92 -3.56
C MET A 233 -22.61 6.06 -4.09
N THR A 234 -23.03 6.57 -5.25
CA THR A 234 -22.40 7.72 -5.90
C THR A 234 -22.85 9.01 -5.23
N TYR A 235 -22.04 10.07 -5.37
CA TYR A 235 -22.38 11.41 -4.91
C TYR A 235 -23.79 11.86 -5.35
N GLN A 236 -24.24 11.51 -6.57
CA GLN A 236 -25.58 11.85 -7.05
C GLN A 236 -26.68 11.20 -6.19
N LYS A 237 -26.56 9.90 -5.90
CA LYS A 237 -27.50 9.18 -5.03
C LYS A 237 -27.48 9.74 -3.61
N LEU A 238 -26.30 10.06 -3.10
CA LEU A 238 -26.14 10.66 -1.76
C LEU A 238 -26.78 12.04 -1.70
N SER A 239 -26.50 12.91 -2.67
CA SER A 239 -27.11 14.24 -2.76
C SER A 239 -28.62 14.20 -2.86
N SER A 240 -29.21 13.17 -3.47
CA SER A 240 -30.66 12.99 -3.51
C SER A 240 -31.22 12.41 -2.20
N ILE A 241 -30.49 11.52 -1.52
CA ILE A 241 -30.86 10.99 -0.20
C ILE A 241 -30.85 12.11 0.84
N PHE A 242 -29.84 12.97 0.80
CA PHE A 242 -29.66 14.07 1.76
C PHE A 242 -30.14 15.44 1.22
N GLY A 243 -30.93 15.46 0.15
CA GLY A 243 -31.40 16.69 -0.50
C GLY A 243 -32.35 17.55 0.35
N GLY A 244 -32.76 17.05 1.53
CA GLY A 244 -33.60 17.74 2.51
C GLY A 244 -32.86 18.37 3.71
N MET A 245 -31.53 18.47 3.67
CA MET A 245 -30.74 19.11 4.74
C MET A 245 -31.10 20.60 4.91
N ILE A 246 -31.04 21.09 6.16
CA ILE A 246 -31.28 22.49 6.48
C ILE A 246 -29.98 23.29 6.38
N GLU A 247 -30.03 24.51 5.83
CA GLU A 247 -28.86 25.39 5.79
C GLU A 247 -28.74 26.16 7.10
N VAL A 248 -27.68 25.89 7.87
CA VAL A 248 -27.35 26.62 9.10
C VAL A 248 -25.98 27.27 8.89
N ASN A 249 -25.93 28.61 8.91
CA ASN A 249 -24.68 29.39 8.72
C ASN A 249 -23.88 29.07 7.43
N GLY A 250 -24.54 28.59 6.36
CA GLY A 250 -23.89 28.30 5.07
C GLY A 250 -23.35 26.87 4.96
N THR A 251 -23.52 26.03 5.98
CA THR A 251 -23.29 24.58 5.95
C THR A 251 -24.63 23.84 5.93
N GLN A 252 -24.73 22.77 5.14
CA GLN A 252 -25.89 21.90 5.14
C GLN A 252 -25.81 20.96 6.34
N GLU A 253 -26.71 21.08 7.29
CA GLU A 253 -26.76 20.23 8.49
C GLU A 253 -27.98 19.30 8.42
N ASP A 254 -27.78 18.04 8.84
CA ASP A 254 -28.88 17.13 9.14
C ASP A 254 -29.48 17.53 10.51
N PRO A 255 -30.80 17.81 10.61
CA PRO A 255 -31.41 18.18 11.89
C PRO A 255 -31.40 17.05 12.94
N THR A 256 -31.07 15.80 12.57
CA THR A 256 -31.13 14.63 13.44
C THR A 256 -29.87 13.76 13.46
N ASP A 257 -28.94 13.95 12.52
CA ASP A 257 -27.75 13.11 12.31
C ASP A 257 -28.07 11.59 12.30
N LEU A 258 -29.23 11.20 11.76
CA LEU A 258 -29.70 9.81 11.77
C LEU A 258 -30.11 9.36 10.38
N VAL A 259 -29.32 8.45 9.81
CA VAL A 259 -29.67 7.73 8.59
C VAL A 259 -30.29 6.39 8.96
N ARG A 260 -31.47 6.12 8.40
CA ARG A 260 -32.13 4.83 8.56
C ARG A 260 -31.84 3.96 7.35
N VAL A 261 -31.30 2.77 7.59
CA VAL A 261 -31.12 1.77 6.54
C VAL A 261 -32.16 0.70 6.74
N ARG A 262 -32.91 0.43 5.68
CA ARG A 262 -33.88 -0.64 5.63
C ARG A 262 -33.40 -1.73 4.69
N VAL A 263 -33.44 -2.96 5.15
CA VAL A 263 -33.18 -4.15 4.35
C VAL A 263 -34.44 -4.99 4.34
N GLY A 264 -34.93 -5.34 3.15
CA GLY A 264 -36.19 -6.08 3.01
C GLY A 264 -36.11 -7.22 2.01
N LEU A 265 -37.07 -8.12 2.15
CA LEU A 265 -37.25 -9.32 1.33
C LEU A 265 -38.65 -9.29 0.72
N ALA A 266 -38.72 -9.45 -0.59
CA ALA A 266 -39.99 -9.56 -1.30
C ALA A 266 -39.91 -10.58 -2.46
N PRO A 267 -41.04 -11.24 -2.78
CA PRO A 267 -41.21 -11.98 -4.04
C PRO A 267 -41.17 -11.05 -5.25
N THR A 268 -40.74 -11.60 -6.38
CA THR A 268 -40.74 -10.93 -7.68
C THR A 268 -41.89 -11.43 -8.54
N PHE A 269 -42.27 -10.68 -9.59
CA PHE A 269 -43.32 -11.10 -10.54
C PHE A 269 -43.07 -12.48 -11.17
N ARG A 270 -41.82 -12.97 -11.19
CA ARG A 270 -41.52 -14.32 -11.68
C ARG A 270 -42.19 -15.41 -10.85
N PHE A 271 -42.56 -15.12 -9.60
CA PHE A 271 -43.32 -16.07 -8.79
C PHE A 271 -44.76 -16.25 -9.28
N GLU A 272 -45.33 -15.24 -9.95
CA GLU A 272 -46.66 -15.31 -10.58
C GLU A 272 -46.65 -16.26 -11.78
N SER A 273 -45.65 -16.12 -12.65
CA SER A 273 -45.40 -17.06 -13.75
C SER A 273 -43.94 -17.03 -14.20
N TYR A 274 -43.35 -18.21 -14.34
CA TYR A 274 -41.99 -18.35 -14.85
C TYR A 274 -41.85 -19.58 -15.74
N GLY A 275 -41.35 -19.36 -16.97
CA GLY A 275 -41.06 -20.46 -17.90
C GLY A 275 -42.28 -21.29 -18.30
N GLY A 276 -43.50 -20.77 -18.14
CA GLY A 276 -44.77 -21.47 -18.40
C GLY A 276 -45.30 -22.30 -17.22
N ASP A 277 -44.61 -22.31 -16.08
CA ASP A 277 -45.14 -22.83 -14.82
C ASP A 277 -45.89 -21.71 -14.06
N ILE A 278 -46.69 -22.10 -13.07
CA ILE A 278 -47.47 -21.23 -12.17
C ILE A 278 -46.98 -21.49 -10.73
N PRO A 279 -45.82 -20.94 -10.33
CA PRO A 279 -45.12 -21.38 -9.14
C PRO A 279 -45.95 -21.23 -7.85
N TRP A 280 -46.66 -20.11 -7.72
CA TRP A 280 -47.54 -19.83 -6.59
C TRP A 280 -48.72 -20.81 -6.44
N ALA A 281 -49.18 -21.44 -7.50
CA ALA A 281 -50.30 -22.38 -7.44
C ALA A 281 -49.85 -23.80 -7.08
N ASN A 282 -48.58 -24.13 -7.36
CA ASN A 282 -48.10 -25.51 -7.41
C ASN A 282 -47.09 -25.86 -6.31
N TYR A 283 -46.40 -24.88 -5.73
CA TYR A 283 -45.28 -25.14 -4.83
C TYR A 283 -45.46 -24.47 -3.47
N THR A 284 -45.12 -25.20 -2.41
CA THR A 284 -45.14 -24.73 -1.02
C THR A 284 -43.73 -24.71 -0.48
N GLY A 285 -43.35 -23.61 0.16
CA GLY A 285 -42.02 -23.48 0.72
C GLY A 285 -41.77 -22.12 1.33
N GLY A 286 -40.55 -21.88 1.74
CA GLY A 286 -40.15 -20.59 2.28
C GLY A 286 -38.70 -20.25 2.03
N VAL A 287 -38.41 -18.97 2.10
CA VAL A 287 -37.07 -18.41 1.93
C VAL A 287 -36.75 -17.58 3.15
N THR A 288 -35.60 -17.87 3.76
CA THR A 288 -35.08 -17.14 4.92
C THR A 288 -33.75 -16.49 4.54
N PHE A 289 -33.72 -15.16 4.56
CA PHE A 289 -32.50 -14.37 4.46
C PHE A 289 -31.96 -14.14 5.86
N THR A 290 -30.76 -14.64 6.14
CA THR A 290 -30.04 -14.42 7.39
C THR A 290 -28.99 -13.35 7.16
N VAL A 291 -29.24 -12.13 7.66
CA VAL A 291 -28.28 -11.02 7.59
C VAL A 291 -27.45 -11.00 8.86
N THR A 292 -26.14 -11.18 8.71
CA THR A 292 -25.19 -11.29 9.83
C THR A 292 -24.35 -10.04 10.03
N LYS A 293 -24.18 -9.25 8.96
CA LYS A 293 -23.31 -8.07 9.00
C LYS A 293 -23.87 -6.99 8.09
N LEU A 294 -23.94 -5.77 8.59
CA LEU A 294 -24.30 -4.59 7.83
C LEU A 294 -23.23 -3.53 8.09
N LYS A 295 -22.40 -3.25 7.09
CA LYS A 295 -21.40 -2.19 7.15
C LYS A 295 -21.83 -1.05 6.24
N LEU A 296 -21.66 0.16 6.71
CA LEU A 296 -21.77 1.36 5.88
C LEU A 296 -20.48 2.16 6.14
N PHE A 297 -19.77 2.45 5.06
CA PHE A 297 -18.46 3.08 5.07
C PHE A 297 -18.57 4.33 4.21
N ALA A 298 -18.64 5.47 4.87
CA ALA A 298 -18.55 6.75 4.19
C ALA A 298 -17.07 7.10 3.99
N SER A 299 -16.73 7.41 2.75
CA SER A 299 -15.42 7.95 2.42
C SER A 299 -15.51 9.46 2.38
N GLY A 300 -14.78 10.09 3.29
CA GLY A 300 -14.59 11.53 3.34
C GLY A 300 -13.57 12.06 2.35
N ASP A 301 -13.06 13.24 2.65
CA ASP A 301 -12.01 13.96 1.92
C ASP A 301 -10.60 13.60 2.44
N TYR A 302 -10.50 13.20 3.71
CA TYR A 302 -9.24 12.91 4.39
C TYR A 302 -9.10 11.45 4.79
N PHE A 303 -7.88 10.92 4.82
CA PHE A 303 -7.60 9.56 5.29
C PHE A 303 -6.18 9.47 5.86
N GLY A 304 -6.02 8.80 7.00
CA GLY A 304 -4.72 8.41 7.55
C GLY A 304 -3.70 9.55 7.73
N LEU A 305 -2.46 9.22 8.05
CA LEU A 305 -1.41 10.23 8.27
C LEU A 305 -0.89 10.88 6.98
N MET A 306 -0.99 10.19 5.86
CA MET A 306 -0.45 10.66 4.57
C MET A 306 -1.46 10.58 3.41
N GLY A 307 -2.73 10.32 3.68
CA GLY A 307 -3.71 10.17 2.62
C GLY A 307 -3.59 8.84 1.89
N THR A 308 -4.22 8.78 0.72
CA THR A 308 -4.21 7.58 -0.13
C THR A 308 -3.52 7.83 -1.46
N THR A 309 -3.13 6.74 -2.12
CA THR A 309 -2.46 6.76 -3.43
C THR A 309 -3.45 6.83 -4.61
N ASN A 310 -2.91 6.77 -5.83
CA ASN A 310 -3.67 6.67 -7.09
C ASN A 310 -4.57 5.42 -7.18
N GLN A 311 -4.29 4.39 -6.38
CA GLN A 311 -5.06 3.15 -6.31
C GLN A 311 -5.90 3.05 -5.03
N GLY A 312 -5.85 4.08 -4.17
CA GLY A 312 -6.59 4.09 -2.92
C GLY A 312 -5.94 3.29 -1.79
N ALA A 313 -4.65 2.97 -1.93
CA ALA A 313 -3.84 2.32 -0.88
C ALA A 313 -3.36 3.34 0.15
N ASP A 314 -2.96 2.89 1.35
CA ASP A 314 -2.37 3.77 2.37
C ASP A 314 -1.00 4.30 1.91
N ALA A 315 -0.91 5.62 1.70
CA ALA A 315 0.35 6.24 1.32
C ALA A 315 1.39 6.20 2.45
N PHE A 316 0.95 6.18 3.71
CA PHE A 316 1.86 6.12 4.85
C PHE A 316 2.53 4.74 4.95
N ALA A 317 1.75 3.65 4.90
CA ALA A 317 2.29 2.29 4.88
C ALA A 317 3.31 2.09 3.76
N GLN A 318 3.01 2.54 2.53
CA GLN A 318 3.95 2.48 1.42
C GLN A 318 5.24 3.26 1.69
N LEU A 319 5.15 4.45 2.30
CA LEU A 319 6.34 5.24 2.62
C LEU A 319 7.24 4.53 3.63
N ILE A 320 6.64 3.96 4.68
CA ILE A 320 7.37 3.25 5.75
C ILE A 320 8.03 2.00 5.18
N TYR A 321 7.28 1.14 4.48
CA TYR A 321 7.81 -0.09 3.89
C TYR A 321 8.81 0.18 2.75
N GLY A 322 8.63 1.26 2.00
CA GLY A 322 9.56 1.69 0.95
C GLY A 322 10.98 1.95 1.45
N SER A 323 11.15 2.30 2.74
CA SER A 323 12.47 2.42 3.34
C SER A 323 13.29 1.13 3.30
N ARG A 324 12.63 -0.05 3.38
CA ARG A 324 13.28 -1.36 3.34
C ARG A 324 13.90 -1.62 1.99
N ILE A 325 13.10 -1.49 0.94
CA ILE A 325 13.49 -1.81 -0.44
C ILE A 325 14.64 -0.89 -0.88
N SER A 326 14.51 0.43 -0.69
CA SER A 326 15.56 1.36 -1.08
C SER A 326 16.86 1.18 -0.28
N LEU A 327 16.80 0.82 1.02
CA LEU A 327 18.00 0.49 1.81
C LEU A 327 18.67 -0.82 1.35
N ILE A 328 17.88 -1.87 1.13
CA ILE A 328 18.38 -3.18 0.68
C ILE A 328 19.09 -3.02 -0.65
N ILE A 329 18.45 -2.37 -1.63
CA ILE A 329 19.02 -2.17 -2.96
C ILE A 329 20.27 -1.30 -2.89
N GLY A 330 20.21 -0.18 -2.17
CA GLY A 330 21.35 0.73 -2.00
C GLY A 330 22.60 0.03 -1.43
N VAL A 331 22.43 -0.77 -0.37
CA VAL A 331 23.54 -1.44 0.31
C VAL A 331 24.03 -2.67 -0.44
N LEU A 332 23.15 -3.57 -0.88
CA LEU A 332 23.53 -4.82 -1.53
C LEU A 332 24.15 -4.59 -2.91
N ALA A 333 23.52 -3.76 -3.74
CA ALA A 333 24.03 -3.49 -5.09
C ALA A 333 25.43 -2.84 -5.01
N THR A 334 25.60 -1.89 -4.09
CA THR A 334 26.91 -1.24 -3.86
C THR A 334 27.93 -2.20 -3.28
N GLY A 335 27.54 -3.08 -2.36
CA GLY A 335 28.43 -4.09 -1.79
C GLY A 335 28.99 -5.02 -2.87
N ILE A 336 28.12 -5.55 -3.74
CA ILE A 336 28.51 -6.43 -4.86
C ILE A 336 29.37 -5.66 -5.87
N ALA A 337 28.93 -4.46 -6.29
CA ALA A 337 29.67 -3.60 -7.20
C ALA A 337 31.07 -3.29 -6.67
N THR A 338 31.17 -2.95 -5.38
CA THR A 338 32.43 -2.64 -4.72
C THR A 338 33.34 -3.85 -4.67
N PHE A 339 32.81 -5.01 -4.31
CA PHE A 339 33.58 -6.26 -4.27
C PHE A 339 34.21 -6.57 -5.63
N VAL A 340 33.40 -6.55 -6.71
CA VAL A 340 33.88 -6.77 -8.08
C VAL A 340 34.90 -5.70 -8.46
N GLY A 341 34.60 -4.43 -8.20
CA GLY A 341 35.47 -3.31 -8.53
C GLY A 341 36.84 -3.39 -7.82
N VAL A 342 36.86 -3.75 -6.54
CA VAL A 342 38.10 -3.92 -5.77
C VAL A 342 38.95 -5.04 -6.35
N VAL A 343 38.35 -6.20 -6.65
CA VAL A 343 39.08 -7.34 -7.22
C VAL A 343 39.67 -6.97 -8.59
N VAL A 344 38.85 -6.43 -9.49
CA VAL A 344 39.32 -6.06 -10.84
C VAL A 344 40.38 -4.94 -10.78
N GLY A 345 40.15 -3.92 -9.94
CA GLY A 345 41.08 -2.81 -9.76
C GLY A 345 42.42 -3.21 -9.14
N LEU A 346 42.40 -4.11 -8.15
CA LEU A 346 43.61 -4.69 -7.54
C LEU A 346 44.43 -5.46 -8.58
N VAL A 347 43.78 -6.38 -9.30
CA VAL A 347 44.44 -7.22 -10.32
C VAL A 347 45.02 -6.36 -11.45
N ALA A 348 44.23 -5.43 -11.99
CA ALA A 348 44.67 -4.54 -13.06
C ALA A 348 45.86 -3.66 -12.61
N GLY A 349 45.75 -3.01 -11.45
CA GLY A 349 46.78 -2.11 -10.94
C GLY A 349 48.07 -2.84 -10.56
N TYR A 350 47.97 -4.01 -9.92
CA TYR A 350 49.12 -4.75 -9.41
C TYR A 350 49.95 -5.33 -10.55
N PHE A 351 49.34 -6.14 -11.42
CA PHE A 351 50.04 -6.80 -12.52
C PHE A 351 50.46 -5.83 -13.65
N GLY A 352 49.64 -4.81 -13.95
CA GLY A 352 49.97 -3.84 -15.01
C GLY A 352 50.01 -4.46 -16.42
N GLY A 353 50.58 -3.73 -17.38
CA GLY A 353 50.81 -4.24 -18.75
C GLY A 353 49.52 -4.69 -19.45
N LYS A 354 49.55 -5.90 -20.04
CA LYS A 354 48.41 -6.44 -20.82
C LYS A 354 47.16 -6.71 -19.99
N THR A 355 47.29 -7.19 -18.76
CA THR A 355 46.12 -7.47 -17.89
C THR A 355 45.40 -6.18 -17.54
N ASP A 356 46.16 -5.13 -17.26
CA ASP A 356 45.62 -3.80 -17.03
C ASP A 356 44.91 -3.25 -18.27
N GLU A 357 45.57 -3.31 -19.44
CA GLU A 357 45.00 -2.84 -20.70
C GLU A 357 43.68 -3.53 -21.06
N VAL A 358 43.61 -4.87 -20.94
CA VAL A 358 42.38 -5.62 -21.25
C VAL A 358 41.26 -5.30 -20.27
N LEU A 359 41.53 -5.32 -18.96
CA LEU A 359 40.51 -5.05 -17.94
C LEU A 359 40.01 -3.61 -18.02
N MET A 360 40.91 -2.64 -18.20
CA MET A 360 40.51 -1.24 -18.35
C MET A 360 39.79 -0.99 -19.67
N ARG A 361 40.10 -1.72 -20.75
CA ARG A 361 39.33 -1.61 -22.00
C ARG A 361 37.87 -2.03 -21.81
N ILE A 362 37.62 -3.09 -21.03
CA ILE A 362 36.25 -3.53 -20.69
C ILE A 362 35.54 -2.45 -19.85
N VAL A 363 36.22 -1.92 -18.84
CA VAL A 363 35.70 -0.82 -18.00
C VAL A 363 35.37 0.41 -18.84
N ASP A 364 36.29 0.83 -19.71
CA ASP A 364 36.13 2.00 -20.58
C ASP A 364 34.97 1.83 -21.55
N PHE A 365 34.78 0.63 -22.10
CA PHE A 365 33.64 0.31 -22.96
C PHE A 365 32.30 0.49 -22.22
N LEU A 366 32.19 -0.04 -21.00
CA LEU A 366 30.96 0.09 -20.19
C LEU A 366 30.69 1.55 -19.80
N LEU A 367 31.71 2.33 -19.48
CA LEU A 367 31.57 3.73 -19.06
C LEU A 367 31.18 4.69 -20.20
N VAL A 368 31.40 4.31 -21.46
CA VAL A 368 31.01 5.11 -22.63
C VAL A 368 29.49 5.03 -22.86
N ILE A 369 28.84 3.95 -22.43
CA ILE A 369 27.40 3.76 -22.58
C ILE A 369 26.68 4.54 -21.46
N PRO A 370 25.62 5.31 -21.78
CA PRO A 370 24.79 5.94 -20.76
C PRO A 370 24.23 4.93 -19.75
N GLY A 371 24.53 5.13 -18.46
CA GLY A 371 24.22 4.17 -17.40
C GLY A 371 22.73 3.85 -17.26
N LEU A 372 21.87 4.87 -17.15
CA LEU A 372 20.42 4.67 -17.01
C LEU A 372 19.80 3.92 -18.21
N PRO A 373 20.03 4.32 -19.49
CA PRO A 373 19.55 3.54 -20.63
C PRO A 373 20.00 2.08 -20.64
N LEU A 374 21.26 1.81 -20.29
CA LEU A 374 21.76 0.43 -20.22
C LEU A 374 21.09 -0.36 -19.09
N MET A 375 20.90 0.26 -17.92
CA MET A 375 20.15 -0.34 -16.81
C MET A 375 18.71 -0.67 -17.22
N MET A 376 18.03 0.23 -17.94
CA MET A 376 16.66 -0.02 -18.41
C MET A 376 16.58 -1.24 -19.32
N VAL A 377 17.48 -1.35 -20.31
CA VAL A 377 17.50 -2.49 -21.23
C VAL A 377 17.74 -3.80 -20.48
N LEU A 378 18.67 -3.82 -19.53
CA LEU A 378 18.95 -5.01 -18.73
C LEU A 378 17.81 -5.36 -17.77
N ALA A 379 17.18 -4.37 -17.14
CA ALA A 379 16.04 -4.57 -16.25
C ALA A 379 14.85 -5.19 -17.01
N VAL A 380 14.55 -4.68 -18.21
CA VAL A 380 13.50 -5.25 -19.07
C VAL A 380 13.83 -6.67 -19.49
N PHE A 381 15.09 -6.96 -19.81
CA PHE A 381 15.52 -8.29 -20.24
C PHE A 381 15.48 -9.33 -19.11
N LEU A 382 15.88 -8.96 -17.89
CA LEU A 382 15.88 -9.84 -16.73
C LEU A 382 14.48 -9.99 -16.09
N GLY A 383 13.61 -9.00 -16.28
CA GLY A 383 12.27 -8.95 -15.70
C GLY A 383 12.21 -8.14 -14.41
N ALA A 384 11.00 -7.69 -14.06
CA ALA A 384 10.73 -6.89 -12.87
C ALA A 384 10.86 -7.75 -11.59
N SER A 385 11.97 -7.59 -10.88
CA SER A 385 12.19 -8.15 -9.53
C SER A 385 13.25 -7.32 -8.81
N THR A 386 13.16 -7.26 -7.48
CA THR A 386 14.12 -6.54 -6.64
C THR A 386 15.53 -7.12 -6.76
N GLU A 387 15.68 -8.44 -6.84
CA GLU A 387 16.96 -9.11 -7.06
C GLU A 387 17.58 -8.75 -8.41
N ASN A 388 16.77 -8.71 -9.47
CA ASN A 388 17.23 -8.35 -10.80
C ASN A 388 17.76 -6.92 -10.83
N ILE A 389 17.09 -5.98 -10.17
CA ILE A 389 17.52 -4.58 -10.09
C ILE A 389 18.84 -4.46 -9.32
N ILE A 390 19.02 -5.22 -8.23
CA ILE A 390 20.29 -5.30 -7.50
C ILE A 390 21.41 -5.77 -8.42
N ILE A 391 21.16 -6.83 -9.21
CA ILE A 391 22.14 -7.38 -10.16
C ILE A 391 22.48 -6.36 -11.26
N VAL A 392 21.49 -5.70 -11.84
CA VAL A 392 21.67 -4.68 -12.89
C VAL A 392 22.54 -3.53 -12.39
N ILE A 393 22.21 -2.98 -11.23
CA ILE A 393 22.99 -1.88 -10.62
C ILE A 393 24.40 -2.36 -10.29
N ALA A 394 24.56 -3.59 -9.76
CA ALA A 394 25.86 -4.13 -9.39
C ALA A 394 26.80 -4.36 -10.60
N ILE A 395 26.27 -4.93 -11.70
CA ILE A 395 27.02 -5.22 -12.95
C ILE A 395 27.52 -3.94 -13.63
N LEU A 396 26.87 -2.80 -13.41
CA LEU A 396 27.28 -1.53 -14.02
C LEU A 396 28.05 -0.64 -13.04
N GLY A 397 27.75 -0.73 -11.75
CA GLY A 397 28.33 0.11 -10.71
C GLY A 397 29.78 -0.20 -10.33
N TRP A 398 30.32 -1.39 -10.67
CA TRP A 398 31.68 -1.78 -10.27
C TRP A 398 32.80 -1.04 -11.03
N THR A 399 32.49 -0.53 -12.22
CA THR A 399 33.43 0.07 -13.17
C THR A 399 34.16 1.28 -12.59
N GLY A 400 33.44 2.19 -11.93
CA GLY A 400 34.00 3.36 -11.26
C GLY A 400 34.94 2.99 -10.12
N THR A 401 34.51 2.08 -9.24
CA THR A 401 35.33 1.55 -8.13
C THR A 401 36.60 0.87 -8.64
N SER A 402 36.51 0.09 -9.72
CA SER A 402 37.67 -0.57 -10.33
C SER A 402 38.73 0.43 -10.80
N ARG A 403 38.31 1.50 -11.48
CA ARG A 403 39.23 2.55 -11.96
C ARG A 403 39.88 3.29 -10.79
N LEU A 404 39.10 3.60 -9.75
CA LEU A 404 39.60 4.25 -8.54
C LEU A 404 40.64 3.37 -7.84
N ILE A 405 40.31 2.12 -7.52
CA ILE A 405 41.23 1.20 -6.84
C ILE A 405 42.48 0.96 -7.65
N ARG A 406 42.37 0.73 -8.96
CA ARG A 406 43.53 0.61 -9.85
C ARG A 406 44.49 1.79 -9.70
N SER A 407 43.97 3.01 -9.73
CA SER A 407 44.81 4.22 -9.64
C SER A 407 45.61 4.27 -8.33
N GLN A 408 44.98 3.86 -7.23
CA GLN A 408 45.62 3.81 -5.92
C GLN A 408 46.64 2.67 -5.84
N VAL A 409 46.32 1.50 -6.39
CA VAL A 409 47.22 0.35 -6.43
C VAL A 409 48.48 0.64 -7.24
N LEU A 410 48.37 1.37 -8.36
CA LEU A 410 49.52 1.81 -9.15
C LEU A 410 50.45 2.72 -8.35
N ALA A 411 49.90 3.61 -7.52
CA ALA A 411 50.68 4.47 -6.64
C ALA A 411 51.31 3.69 -5.48
N GLU A 412 50.62 2.66 -4.98
CA GLU A 412 51.02 1.93 -3.79
C GLU A 412 52.05 0.83 -4.08
N LYS A 413 51.97 0.16 -5.23
CA LYS A 413 52.80 -1.00 -5.56
C LYS A 413 54.30 -0.70 -5.70
N ASN A 414 54.65 0.56 -5.98
CA ASN A 414 56.03 1.01 -6.18
C ASN A 414 56.69 1.54 -4.89
N LYS A 415 56.06 1.35 -3.72
CA LYS A 415 56.61 1.80 -2.45
C LYS A 415 57.61 0.78 -1.87
N ALA A 416 58.62 1.27 -1.16
CA ALA A 416 59.73 0.47 -0.62
C ALA A 416 59.30 -0.72 0.25
N TYR A 417 58.19 -0.62 0.98
CA TYR A 417 57.71 -1.74 1.80
C TYR A 417 57.15 -2.89 0.95
N VAL A 418 56.62 -2.61 -0.24
CA VAL A 418 56.14 -3.63 -1.19
C VAL A 418 57.34 -4.34 -1.84
N GLU A 419 58.35 -3.58 -2.24
CA GLU A 419 59.61 -4.13 -2.76
C GLU A 419 60.31 -5.01 -1.72
N SER A 420 60.34 -4.57 -0.47
CA SER A 420 60.91 -5.33 0.65
C SER A 420 60.14 -6.64 0.90
N ALA A 421 58.81 -6.60 0.89
CA ALA A 421 57.98 -7.80 1.04
C ALA A 421 58.22 -8.80 -0.10
N ARG A 422 58.38 -8.31 -1.34
CA ARG A 422 58.72 -9.14 -2.50
C ARG A 422 60.12 -9.74 -2.40
N ALA A 423 61.12 -8.99 -1.93
CA ALA A 423 62.49 -9.47 -1.76
C ALA A 423 62.61 -10.62 -0.74
N ILE A 424 61.71 -10.68 0.23
CA ILE A 424 61.64 -11.75 1.25
C ILE A 424 60.81 -12.95 0.75
N GLY A 425 60.28 -12.90 -0.48
CA GLY A 425 59.57 -14.02 -1.12
C GLY A 425 58.07 -14.09 -0.82
N ALA A 426 57.44 -12.99 -0.39
CA ALA A 426 55.99 -12.96 -0.21
C ALA A 426 55.26 -13.15 -1.54
N SER A 427 54.19 -13.97 -1.54
CA SER A 427 53.37 -14.20 -2.74
C SER A 427 52.61 -12.95 -3.16
N ASP A 428 52.30 -12.83 -4.46
CA ASP A 428 51.56 -11.68 -5.01
C ASP A 428 50.19 -11.49 -4.35
N THR A 429 49.45 -12.57 -4.12
CA THR A 429 48.16 -12.54 -3.40
C THR A 429 48.34 -12.03 -1.98
N TYR A 430 49.39 -12.49 -1.28
CA TYR A 430 49.69 -11.99 0.05
C TYR A 430 49.99 -10.49 0.04
N ILE A 431 50.80 -10.02 -0.92
CA ILE A 431 51.11 -8.59 -1.06
C ILE A 431 49.85 -7.77 -1.35
N MET A 432 49.01 -8.21 -2.30
CA MET A 432 47.78 -7.51 -2.66
C MET A 432 46.84 -7.35 -1.46
N PHE A 433 46.53 -8.44 -0.74
CA PHE A 433 45.52 -8.41 0.33
C PHE A 433 46.06 -7.95 1.69
N LYS A 434 47.34 -8.20 1.99
CA LYS A 434 47.93 -7.89 3.31
C LYS A 434 48.64 -6.53 3.35
N HIS A 435 49.16 -6.07 2.21
CA HIS A 435 49.96 -4.86 2.14
C HIS A 435 49.30 -3.74 1.33
N ILE A 436 48.75 -4.02 0.14
CA ILE A 436 48.20 -2.97 -0.72
C ILE A 436 46.76 -2.62 -0.38
N LEU A 437 45.86 -3.62 -0.37
CA LEU A 437 44.44 -3.41 -0.11
C LEU A 437 44.19 -2.62 1.19
N PRO A 438 44.83 -2.95 2.33
CA PRO A 438 44.59 -2.22 3.57
C PRO A 438 45.07 -0.76 3.54
N ASN A 439 45.94 -0.38 2.60
CA ASN A 439 46.36 1.01 2.43
C ASN A 439 45.43 1.81 1.51
N VAL A 440 44.63 1.13 0.66
CA VAL A 440 43.64 1.77 -0.22
C VAL A 440 42.21 1.71 0.34
N THR A 441 41.95 0.93 1.39
CA THR A 441 40.64 0.87 2.05
C THR A 441 40.12 2.22 2.59
N PRO A 442 40.95 3.16 3.10
CA PRO A 442 40.48 4.49 3.51
C PRO A 442 39.63 5.22 2.46
N ILE A 443 40.17 5.34 1.25
CA ILE A 443 39.50 6.01 0.12
C ILE A 443 38.37 5.16 -0.44
N LEU A 444 38.48 3.82 -0.35
CA LEU A 444 37.41 2.91 -0.72
C LEU A 444 36.15 3.12 0.13
N PHE A 445 36.27 3.32 1.45
CA PHE A 445 35.11 3.53 2.32
C PHE A 445 34.31 4.79 1.95
N ALA A 446 35.00 5.88 1.64
CA ALA A 446 34.36 7.10 1.14
C ALA A 446 33.65 6.87 -0.21
N ASN A 447 34.26 6.07 -1.10
CA ASN A 447 33.64 5.73 -2.37
C ASN A 447 32.42 4.80 -2.22
N ILE A 448 32.45 3.85 -1.27
CA ILE A 448 31.30 2.98 -0.98
C ILE A 448 30.07 3.82 -0.63
N THR A 449 30.21 4.81 0.25
CA THR A 449 29.08 5.67 0.64
C THR A 449 28.48 6.44 -0.53
N LEU A 450 29.32 6.93 -1.46
CA LEU A 450 28.83 7.60 -2.67
C LEU A 450 28.20 6.60 -3.66
N GLY A 451 28.73 5.38 -3.71
CA GLY A 451 28.15 4.27 -4.47
C GLY A 451 26.72 3.94 -4.01
N VAL A 452 26.48 3.93 -2.70
CA VAL A 452 25.14 3.71 -2.14
C VAL A 452 24.15 4.79 -2.60
N VAL A 453 24.57 6.05 -2.60
CA VAL A 453 23.74 7.16 -3.12
C VAL A 453 23.42 6.95 -4.60
N GLY A 454 24.42 6.59 -5.42
CA GLY A 454 24.22 6.30 -6.83
C GLY A 454 23.27 5.12 -7.07
N ALA A 455 23.36 4.06 -6.26
CA ALA A 455 22.47 2.91 -6.31
C ALA A 455 21.02 3.27 -5.94
N ILE A 456 20.82 4.05 -4.88
CA ILE A 456 19.48 4.53 -4.46
C ILE A 456 18.84 5.38 -5.56
N LEU A 457 19.60 6.31 -6.16
CA LEU A 457 19.07 7.15 -7.24
C LEU A 457 18.77 6.33 -8.52
N SER A 458 19.59 5.31 -8.80
CA SER A 458 19.36 4.41 -9.94
C SER A 458 18.10 3.55 -9.73
N GLU A 459 17.91 3.01 -8.53
CA GLU A 459 16.69 2.30 -8.13
C GLU A 459 15.46 3.18 -8.26
N ALA A 460 15.48 4.38 -7.65
CA ALA A 460 14.37 5.32 -7.73
C ALA A 460 14.04 5.70 -9.17
N GLY A 461 15.06 5.89 -10.02
CA GLY A 461 14.89 6.18 -11.45
C GLY A 461 14.28 5.02 -12.23
N LEU A 462 14.72 3.78 -11.99
CA LEU A 462 14.17 2.59 -12.65
C LEU A 462 12.74 2.29 -12.17
N SER A 463 12.48 2.47 -10.87
CA SER A 463 11.17 2.29 -10.28
C SER A 463 10.16 3.35 -10.73
N PHE A 464 10.61 4.60 -10.86
CA PHE A 464 9.82 5.68 -11.45
C PHE A 464 9.36 5.35 -12.89
N LEU A 465 10.20 4.63 -13.64
CA LEU A 465 9.91 4.16 -15.00
C LEU A 465 9.09 2.85 -15.03
N GLY A 466 8.70 2.31 -13.88
CA GLY A 466 7.89 1.10 -13.78
C GLY A 466 8.66 -0.19 -14.08
N LEU A 467 9.98 -0.20 -13.89
CA LEU A 467 10.85 -1.36 -14.18
C LEU A 467 11.18 -2.21 -12.94
N THR A 468 10.64 -1.85 -11.77
CA THR A 468 10.74 -2.65 -10.54
C THR A 468 9.48 -3.49 -10.33
N ASP A 469 9.51 -4.38 -9.35
CA ASP A 469 8.34 -5.14 -8.93
C ASP A 469 7.16 -4.19 -8.61
N PRO A 470 5.97 -4.39 -9.23
CA PRO A 470 4.81 -3.55 -8.98
C PRO A 470 4.10 -3.82 -7.65
N GLU A 471 4.34 -4.97 -7.02
CA GLU A 471 3.74 -5.36 -5.73
C GLU A 471 4.57 -4.87 -4.54
N GLU A 472 5.87 -4.62 -4.73
CA GLU A 472 6.72 -4.09 -3.67
C GLU A 472 6.69 -2.55 -3.61
N PRO A 473 6.36 -1.96 -2.45
CA PRO A 473 6.42 -0.52 -2.29
C PRO A 473 7.88 -0.04 -2.24
N SER A 474 8.22 0.91 -3.11
CA SER A 474 9.47 1.68 -3.04
C SER A 474 9.18 3.17 -3.21
N TRP A 475 10.08 4.05 -2.75
CA TRP A 475 9.87 5.49 -2.90
C TRP A 475 9.87 5.92 -4.37
N GLY A 476 10.64 5.25 -5.23
CA GLY A 476 10.57 5.47 -6.67
C GLY A 476 9.22 5.04 -7.26
N ARG A 477 8.65 3.93 -6.78
CA ARG A 477 7.34 3.44 -7.20
C ARG A 477 6.22 4.40 -6.81
N MET A 478 6.25 4.91 -5.58
CA MET A 478 5.29 5.93 -5.11
C MET A 478 5.29 7.16 -6.02
N LEU A 479 6.48 7.62 -6.45
CA LEU A 479 6.62 8.73 -7.40
C LEU A 479 6.09 8.37 -8.79
N ALA A 480 6.32 7.13 -9.26
CA ALA A 480 5.79 6.61 -10.51
C ALA A 480 4.26 6.66 -10.52
N ASP A 481 3.66 6.14 -9.45
CA ASP A 481 2.21 6.03 -9.28
C ASP A 481 1.55 7.39 -9.12
N ALA A 482 2.19 8.32 -8.42
CA ALA A 482 1.73 9.70 -8.33
C ALA A 482 1.79 10.41 -9.69
N SER A 483 2.87 10.23 -10.45
CA SER A 483 3.03 10.82 -11.79
C SER A 483 2.03 10.23 -12.80
N GLY A 484 1.95 8.90 -12.89
CA GLY A 484 1.05 8.20 -13.81
C GLY A 484 -0.43 8.32 -13.44
N GLY A 485 -0.74 8.44 -12.15
CA GLY A 485 -2.11 8.62 -11.64
C GLY A 485 -2.64 10.06 -11.70
N GLY A 486 -1.83 11.03 -12.14
CA GLY A 486 -2.26 12.42 -12.26
C GLY A 486 -2.34 13.18 -10.92
N ALA A 487 -1.49 12.84 -9.94
CA ALA A 487 -1.48 13.47 -8.62
C ALA A 487 -1.38 15.00 -8.70
N PHE A 488 -0.56 15.53 -9.60
CA PHE A 488 -0.42 16.98 -9.81
C PHE A 488 -1.71 17.67 -10.26
N ILE A 489 -2.48 17.02 -11.14
CA ILE A 489 -3.74 17.56 -11.65
C ILE A 489 -4.80 17.54 -10.54
N ARG A 490 -4.75 16.55 -9.65
CA ARG A 490 -5.67 16.39 -8.51
C ARG A 490 -5.26 17.17 -7.26
N GLY A 491 -4.15 17.92 -7.30
CA GLY A 491 -3.64 18.64 -6.14
C GLY A 491 -3.05 17.76 -5.03
N ALA A 492 -2.84 16.46 -5.29
CA ALA A 492 -2.29 15.50 -4.33
C ALA A 492 -0.76 15.61 -4.23
N TRP A 493 -0.26 16.74 -3.76
CA TRP A 493 1.18 17.01 -3.69
C TRP A 493 1.91 16.18 -2.64
N TRP A 494 1.20 15.73 -1.58
CA TRP A 494 1.79 14.96 -0.47
C TRP A 494 2.37 13.62 -0.92
N VAL A 495 1.70 12.91 -1.83
CA VAL A 495 2.20 11.63 -2.38
C VAL A 495 3.45 11.78 -3.24
N VAL A 496 3.83 13.02 -3.62
CA VAL A 496 5.09 13.31 -4.33
C VAL A 496 6.15 13.82 -3.35
N LEU A 497 5.79 14.77 -2.48
CA LEU A 497 6.75 15.45 -1.62
C LEU A 497 7.42 14.50 -0.64
N PHE A 498 6.65 13.65 0.05
CA PHE A 498 7.19 12.78 1.09
C PHE A 498 8.18 11.74 0.57
N PRO A 499 7.88 10.92 -0.46
CA PRO A 499 8.87 9.97 -0.99
C PRO A 499 10.11 10.69 -1.56
N GLY A 500 9.93 11.85 -2.21
CA GLY A 500 11.05 12.67 -2.67
C GLY A 500 11.96 13.12 -1.51
N LEU A 501 11.38 13.60 -0.42
CA LEU A 501 12.12 13.98 0.79
C LEU A 501 12.85 12.78 1.40
N MET A 502 12.23 11.59 1.43
CA MET A 502 12.86 10.39 1.97
C MET A 502 14.11 9.99 1.17
N ILE A 503 14.02 9.96 -0.16
CA ILE A 503 15.18 9.70 -1.05
C ILE A 503 16.29 10.73 -0.80
N THR A 504 15.92 12.01 -0.66
CA THR A 504 16.87 13.11 -0.48
C THR A 504 17.58 13.02 0.88
N LEU A 505 16.82 12.80 1.97
CA LEU A 505 17.36 12.69 3.32
C LEU A 505 18.26 11.45 3.45
N LEU A 506 17.84 10.32 2.88
CA LEU A 506 18.66 9.11 2.87
C LEU A 506 19.97 9.33 2.10
N SER A 507 19.89 9.91 0.91
CA SER A 507 21.08 10.23 0.09
C SER A 507 22.04 11.19 0.80
N LEU A 508 21.49 12.22 1.44
CA LEU A 508 22.26 13.20 2.20
C LEU A 508 22.96 12.55 3.40
N SER A 509 22.28 11.62 4.08
CA SER A 509 22.83 10.91 5.24
C SER A 509 24.07 10.09 4.86
N PHE A 510 24.02 9.31 3.77
CA PHE A 510 25.18 8.60 3.23
C PHE A 510 26.29 9.55 2.77
N THR A 511 25.92 10.67 2.14
CA THR A 511 26.89 11.68 1.69
C THR A 511 27.65 12.29 2.87
N PHE A 512 26.97 12.65 3.96
CA PHE A 512 27.60 13.18 5.16
C PHE A 512 28.50 12.16 5.86
N VAL A 513 28.07 10.90 5.90
CA VAL A 513 28.90 9.82 6.44
C VAL A 513 30.16 9.64 5.60
N GLY A 514 30.03 9.58 4.28
CA GLY A 514 31.14 9.43 3.33
C GLY A 514 32.16 10.54 3.38
N HIS A 515 31.69 11.79 3.37
CA HIS A 515 32.55 12.95 3.46
C HIS A 515 33.32 12.99 4.78
N THR A 516 32.67 12.62 5.89
CA THR A 516 33.35 12.54 7.20
C THR A 516 34.35 11.39 7.26
N LEU A 517 34.02 10.24 6.66
CA LEU A 517 34.95 9.12 6.54
C LEU A 517 36.21 9.54 5.78
N ASP A 518 36.07 10.24 4.66
CA ASP A 518 37.22 10.73 3.90
C ASP A 518 38.08 11.70 4.72
N GLN A 519 37.47 12.65 5.44
CA GLN A 519 38.20 13.59 6.30
C GLN A 519 38.98 12.92 7.44
N VAL A 520 38.39 11.91 8.08
CA VAL A 520 39.01 11.22 9.23
C VAL A 520 40.10 10.26 8.77
N LEU A 521 39.91 9.63 7.61
CA LEU A 521 40.79 8.58 7.11
C LEU A 521 41.90 9.11 6.19
N ASN A 522 41.75 10.30 5.60
CA ASN A 522 42.74 10.90 4.71
C ASN A 522 43.72 11.81 5.48
N PRO A 523 45.01 11.41 5.62
CA PRO A 523 45.99 12.19 6.38
C PRO A 523 46.38 13.51 5.70
N ARG A 524 46.12 13.70 4.39
CA ARG A 524 46.51 14.90 3.64
C ARG A 524 45.59 16.10 3.84
N LEU A 525 44.35 15.88 4.30
CA LEU A 525 43.36 16.94 4.52
C LEU A 525 43.49 17.63 5.89
N ARG A 526 44.43 17.20 6.73
CA ARG A 526 44.68 17.75 8.08
C ARG A 526 45.75 18.84 8.15
N GLU A 527 46.48 19.13 7.07
CA GLU A 527 47.58 20.11 7.03
C GLU A 527 47.19 21.48 6.45
N ARG A 528 45.89 21.79 6.36
CA ARG A 528 45.37 23.14 6.09
C ARG A 528 44.32 23.48 7.11
#